data_AF-A0A2V5MDM7-F1
#
_entry.id   AF-A0A2V5MDM7-F1
#
_cell.length_a   1.000
_cell.length_b   1.000
_cell.length_c   1.000
_cell.angle_alpha   90.00
_cell.angle_beta   90.00
_cell.angle_gamma   90.00
#
_symmetry.space_group_name_H-M   'P 1'
#
loop_
_entity.id
_entity.type
_entity.pdbx_description
1 polymer ?
#
loop_
_entity_poly.entity_id
_entity_poly.type
_entity_poly.pdbx_seq_one_letter_code
_entity_poly.pdbx_strand_id
1 'polypeptide(L)' 'GLQLPSHYDFRTLRLTPSDLRAEFIRLGWRRIVGFQTRNPMHRAHVELTFRAASQVEASLLIHPSVGITRPGDVDYFTRV' A
#
# COMPACT_ATOMS: atom_id res chain seq x y z
N GLY A 1 1.72 0.13 -23.79
CA GLY A 1 2.98 0.77 -23.38
C GLY A 1 4.13 -0.15 -23.75
N LEU A 2 5.28 0.39 -24.17
CA LEU A 2 6.43 -0.40 -24.64
C LEU A 2 7.20 -1.04 -23.49
N GLN A 3 7.35 -0.35 -22.36
CA GLN A 3 7.99 -0.88 -21.15
C GLN A 3 7.52 -0.08 -19.92
N LEU A 4 7.48 -0.73 -18.76
CA LEU A 4 7.23 -0.05 -17.48
C LEU A 4 8.46 0.79 -17.06
N PRO A 5 8.27 1.89 -16.31
CA PRO A 5 9.37 2.63 -15.71
C PRO A 5 10.26 1.71 -14.86
N SER A 6 11.57 1.87 -14.98
CA SER A 6 12.53 1.09 -14.20
C SER A 6 12.66 1.68 -12.80
N HIS A 7 12.27 0.91 -11.79
CA HIS A 7 12.46 1.21 -10.38
C HIS A 7 13.54 0.29 -9.80
N TYR A 8 14.53 0.85 -9.09
CA TYR A 8 15.61 0.10 -8.45
C TYR A 8 15.38 -0.09 -6.94
N ASP A 9 14.46 0.69 -6.39
CA ASP A 9 14.04 0.72 -4.98
C ASP A 9 12.82 -0.18 -4.74
N PHE A 10 12.80 -0.88 -3.58
CA PHE A 10 11.67 -1.65 -3.06
C PHE A 10 10.92 -2.52 -4.08
N ARG A 11 11.65 -3.19 -4.99
CA ARG A 11 11.08 -3.96 -6.10
C ARG A 11 10.04 -5.00 -5.66
N THR A 12 10.23 -5.61 -4.49
CA THR A 12 9.31 -6.62 -3.93
C THR A 12 7.99 -6.03 -3.42
N LEU A 13 7.97 -4.72 -3.11
CA LEU A 13 6.78 -4.01 -2.63
C LEU A 13 6.03 -3.28 -3.76
N ARG A 14 6.66 -3.13 -4.94
CA ARG A 14 6.06 -2.50 -6.12
C ARG A 14 5.33 -3.54 -6.98
N LEU A 15 4.10 -3.85 -6.58
CA LEU A 15 3.24 -4.78 -7.31
C LEU A 15 2.38 -4.04 -8.35
N THR A 16 2.23 -4.61 -9.55
CA THR A 16 1.23 -4.10 -10.49
C THR A 16 -0.19 -4.46 -10.01
N PRO A 17 -1.26 -3.82 -10.53
CA PRO A 17 -2.61 -4.23 -10.19
C PRO A 17 -2.91 -5.71 -10.50
N SER A 18 -2.22 -6.29 -11.50
CA SER A 18 -2.37 -7.71 -11.82
C SER A 18 -1.70 -8.59 -10.76
N ASP A 19 -0.47 -8.27 -10.38
CA ASP A 19 0.28 -9.02 -9.37
C ASP A 19 -0.41 -8.96 -8.00
N LEU A 20 -0.92 -7.78 -7.64
CA LEU A 20 -1.62 -7.59 -6.38
C LEU A 20 -2.93 -8.40 -6.32
N ARG A 21 -3.66 -8.49 -7.44
CA ARG A 21 -4.84 -9.37 -7.53
C ARG A 21 -4.48 -10.85 -7.44
N ALA A 22 -3.39 -11.26 -8.07
CA ALA A 22 -2.88 -12.64 -7.95
C ALA A 22 -2.51 -12.96 -6.49
N GLU A 23 -1.91 -12.01 -5.79
CA GLU A 23 -1.56 -12.15 -4.38
C GLU A 23 -2.79 -12.25 -3.48
N PHE A 24 -3.83 -11.46 -3.71
CA PHE A 24 -5.10 -11.59 -2.99
C PHE A 24 -5.72 -12.98 -3.17
N ILE A 25 -5.68 -13.52 -4.38
CA ILE A 25 -6.16 -14.89 -4.65
C ILE A 25 -5.31 -15.91 -3.91
N ARG A 26 -3.98 -15.78 -3.96
CA ARG A 26 -3.03 -16.67 -3.28
C ARG A 26 -3.23 -16.69 -1.76
N LEU A 27 -3.53 -15.54 -1.16
CA LEU A 27 -3.80 -15.38 0.27
C LEU A 27 -5.26 -15.71 0.66
N GLY A 28 -6.13 -16.01 -0.31
CA GLY A 28 -7.55 -16.28 -0.07
C GLY A 28 -8.37 -15.05 0.33
N TRP A 29 -7.88 -13.84 0.06
CA TRP A 29 -8.55 -12.60 0.41
C TRP A 29 -9.72 -12.31 -0.55
N ARG A 30 -10.92 -12.14 0.02
CA ARG A 30 -12.15 -11.85 -0.74
C ARG A 30 -12.67 -10.43 -0.54
N ARG A 31 -12.50 -9.89 0.67
CA ARG A 31 -12.83 -8.51 1.04
C ARG A 31 -11.54 -7.83 1.48
N ILE A 32 -11.22 -6.68 0.90
CA ILE A 32 -9.98 -5.95 1.16
C ILE A 32 -10.30 -4.49 1.44
N VAL A 33 -9.79 -3.95 2.55
CA VAL A 33 -9.76 -2.52 2.85
C VAL A 33 -8.40 -1.98 2.41
N GLY A 34 -8.38 -1.01 1.50
CA GLY A 34 -7.17 -0.32 1.07
C GLY A 34 -6.94 0.95 1.88
N PHE A 35 -5.79 1.07 2.54
CA PHE A 35 -5.36 2.29 3.21
C PHE A 35 -4.27 2.99 2.42
N GLN A 36 -4.61 4.12 1.81
CA GLN A 36 -3.68 4.96 1.07
C GLN A 36 -3.09 6.03 2.00
N THR A 37 -1.77 6.12 2.10
CA THR A 37 -1.09 7.18 2.86
C THR A 37 0.13 7.74 2.14
N ARG A 38 0.42 9.02 2.35
CA ARG A 38 1.68 9.68 1.95
C ARG A 38 2.57 10.02 3.15
N ASN A 39 2.06 9.81 4.36
CA ASN A 39 2.69 10.14 5.63
C ASN A 39 3.06 8.84 6.37
N PRO A 40 4.10 8.86 7.22
CA PRO A 40 4.40 7.77 8.14
C PRO A 40 3.17 7.35 8.96
N MET A 41 3.01 6.05 9.16
CA MET A 41 1.92 5.54 9.98
C MET A 41 2.29 5.62 11.47
N HIS A 42 1.47 6.34 12.24
CA HIS A 42 1.53 6.35 13.70
C HIS A 42 0.41 5.47 14.27
N ARG A 43 0.41 5.25 15.60
CA ARG A 43 -0.55 4.37 16.29
C ARG A 43 -2.02 4.66 15.95
N ALA A 44 -2.38 5.93 15.78
CA ALA A 44 -3.74 6.30 15.40
C ALA A 44 -4.17 5.72 14.03
N HIS A 45 -3.27 5.70 13.05
CA HIS A 45 -3.54 5.13 11.73
C HIS A 45 -3.67 3.60 11.80
N VAL A 46 -2.87 2.95 12.65
CA VAL A 46 -2.96 1.50 12.88
C VAL A 46 -4.32 1.15 13.48
N GLU A 47 -4.74 1.85 14.53
CA GLU A 47 -6.05 1.61 15.16
C GLU A 47 -7.22 1.87 14.19
N LEU A 48 -7.14 2.94 13.40
CA LEU A 48 -8.17 3.28 12.40
C LEU A 48 -8.31 2.17 11.35
N THR A 49 -7.19 1.74 10.78
CA THR A 49 -7.19 0.73 9.71
C THR A 49 -7.59 -0.65 10.21
N PHE A 50 -7.15 -1.00 11.43
CA PHE A 50 -7.53 -2.25 12.09
C PHE A 50 -9.03 -2.29 12.41
N ARG A 51 -9.58 -1.20 12.96
CA ARG A 51 -11.02 -1.09 13.23
C ARG A 51 -11.84 -1.17 11.95
N ALA A 52 -11.43 -0.45 10.90
CA ALA A 52 -12.13 -0.49 9.61
C ALA A 52 -12.14 -1.91 9.02
N ALA A 53 -10.99 -2.59 9.00
CA ALA A 53 -10.87 -3.97 8.52
C ALA A 53 -11.72 -4.95 9.34
N SER A 54 -11.72 -4.81 10.66
CA SER A 54 -12.51 -5.65 11.58
C SER A 54 -14.02 -5.45 11.40
N GLN A 55 -14.48 -4.20 11.27
CA GLN A 55 -15.90 -3.88 11.09
C GLN A 55 -16.52 -4.49 9.82
N VAL A 56 -15.74 -4.63 8.75
CA VAL A 56 -16.20 -5.21 7.49
C VAL A 56 -15.68 -6.63 7.24
N GLU A 57 -15.05 -7.25 8.24
CA GLU A 57 -14.44 -8.59 8.16
C GLU A 57 -13.59 -8.76 6.88
N ALA A 58 -12.69 -7.82 6.66
CA ALA A 58 -11.87 -7.72 5.47
C ALA A 58 -10.39 -7.78 5.82
N SER A 59 -9.57 -8.18 4.85
CA SER A 59 -8.12 -8.06 4.93
C SER A 59 -7.68 -6.61 4.71
N LEU A 60 -6.57 -6.20 5.33
CA LEU A 60 -6.04 -4.85 5.21
C LEU A 60 -4.87 -4.80 4.21
N LEU A 61 -5.01 -3.96 3.18
CA LEU A 61 -3.92 -3.56 2.30
C LEU A 61 -3.42 -2.17 2.71
N ILE A 62 -2.16 -2.07 3.13
CA ILE A 62 -1.47 -0.78 3.33
C ILE A 62 -0.79 -0.41 2.01
N HIS A 63 -1.21 0.69 1.39
CA HIS A 63 -0.76 1.11 0.06
C HIS A 63 -0.19 2.53 0.11
N PRO A 64 1.08 2.72 0.54
CA PRO A 64 1.68 4.04 0.61
C PRO A 64 1.96 4.60 -0.79
N SER A 65 1.75 5.90 -1.01
CA SER A 65 2.13 6.56 -2.27
C SER A 65 3.63 6.83 -2.29
N VAL A 66 4.33 6.22 -3.24
CA VAL A 66 5.80 6.31 -3.41
C VAL A 66 6.21 7.12 -4.65
N GLY A 67 5.37 8.06 -5.08
CA GLY A 67 5.64 8.99 -6.19
C GLY A 67 6.21 10.34 -5.73
N ILE A 68 6.32 11.31 -6.65
CA ILE A 68 6.60 12.71 -6.30
C ILE A 68 5.42 13.19 -5.45
N THR A 69 5.63 13.23 -4.13
CA THR A 69 4.67 13.81 -3.19
C THR A 69 4.87 15.33 -3.13
N ARG A 70 4.09 16.05 -2.30
CA ARG A 70 4.14 17.52 -2.31
C ARG A 70 5.55 18.01 -1.92
N PRO A 71 6.00 19.18 -2.43
CA PRO A 71 7.24 19.79 -1.94
C PRO A 71 7.14 19.99 -0.42
N GLY A 72 8.05 19.36 0.34
CA GLY A 72 8.07 19.38 1.81
C GLY A 72 7.66 18.08 2.50
N ASP A 73 7.22 17.05 1.77
CA ASP A 73 6.97 15.73 2.36
C ASP A 73 8.30 15.00 2.65
N VAL A 74 8.35 14.25 3.76
CA VAL A 74 9.48 13.41 4.18
C VAL A 74 9.94 12.51 3.03
N ASP A 75 11.24 12.26 2.89
CA ASP A 75 11.76 11.47 1.77
C ASP A 75 11.12 10.08 1.68
N TYR A 76 10.93 9.57 0.46
CA TYR A 76 10.21 8.31 0.24
C TYR A 76 10.95 7.10 0.80
N PHE A 77 12.29 7.13 0.87
CA PHE A 77 13.08 6.07 1.49
C PHE A 77 12.83 5.91 3.00
N THR A 78 12.41 6.97 3.70
CA THR A 78 12.09 6.90 5.14
C THR A 78 10.62 6.51 5.39
N ARG A 79 9.79 6.47 4.34
CA ARG A 79 8.35 6.19 4.44
C ARG A 79 7.95 4.76 4.08
N VAL A 80 8.82 4.04 3.36
CA VAL A 80 8.64 2.63 2.97
C VAL A 80 9.35 1.73 3.97
#